data_AF-A0A9D5EQ10-F1
#
_entry.id   AF-A0A9D5EQ10-F1
#
_cell.length_a   1.000
_cell.length_b   1.000
_cell.length_c   1.000
_cell.angle_alpha   90.00
_cell.angle_beta   90.00
_cell.angle_gamma   90.00
#
_symmetry.space_group_name_H-M   'P 1'
#
loop_
_entity.id
_entity.type
_entity.pdbx_description
1 polymer ?
#
loop_
_entity_poly.entity_id
_entity_poly.type
_entity_poly.pdbx_seq_one_letter_code
_entity_poly.pdbx_strand_id
1 'polypeptide(L)'
;MAHTVIVFPQARADVRRNAEWLRRHFSARSADRWNDGIIAAIQTLANSPERCPQADEADDLGIDLRVLLSGRRPQVFRILFTFDAITVNVHRVRHAAQDRLTEDDI
;
A
#
# COMPACT_ATOMS: atom_id res chain seq x y z
N MET A 1 -5.30 20.16 6.37
CA MET A 1 -6.55 19.39 6.44
C MET A 1 -6.18 17.91 6.36
N ALA A 2 -6.94 17.02 7.00
CA ALA A 2 -6.68 15.58 6.93
C ALA A 2 -7.65 14.92 5.95
N HIS A 3 -7.14 14.09 5.06
CA HIS A 3 -7.90 13.28 4.12
C HIS A 3 -8.52 12.07 4.85
N THR A 4 -9.70 11.65 4.40
CA THR A 4 -10.32 10.38 4.79
C THR A 4 -9.64 9.25 4.04
N VAL A 5 -9.09 8.27 4.76
CA VAL A 5 -8.42 7.13 4.15
C VAL A 5 -9.40 5.96 4.00
N ILE A 6 -9.70 5.58 2.77
CA ILE A 6 -10.52 4.43 2.41
C ILE A 6 -9.60 3.32 1.94
N VAL A 7 -9.65 2.18 2.63
CA VAL A 7 -8.87 0.99 2.25
C VAL A 7 -9.80 -0.03 1.59
N PHE A 8 -9.58 -0.27 0.29
CA PHE A 8 -10.42 -1.16 -0.51
C PHE A 8 -10.30 -2.62 -0.05
N PRO A 9 -11.32 -3.47 -0.33
CA PRO A 9 -11.30 -4.87 0.04
C PRO A 9 -10.06 -5.63 -0.47
N GLN A 10 -9.59 -5.31 -1.68
CA GLN A 10 -8.40 -5.90 -2.30
C GLN A 10 -7.14 -5.56 -1.51
N ALA A 11 -6.93 -4.29 -1.15
CA ALA A 11 -5.83 -3.88 -0.26
C ALA A 11 -5.86 -4.60 1.09
N ARG A 12 -7.04 -4.75 1.71
CA ARG A 12 -7.19 -5.49 2.98
C ARG A 12 -6.84 -6.97 2.81
N ALA A 13 -7.25 -7.58 1.71
CA ALA A 13 -6.93 -8.96 1.39
C ALA A 13 -5.43 -9.15 1.14
N ASP A 14 -4.79 -8.21 0.45
CA ASP A 14 -3.35 -8.20 0.24
C ASP A 14 -2.59 -8.12 1.58
N VAL A 15 -3.01 -7.23 2.49
CA VAL A 15 -2.39 -7.09 3.81
C VAL A 15 -2.46 -8.42 4.58
N ARG A 16 -3.64 -9.03 4.63
CA ARG A 16 -3.84 -10.33 5.29
C ARG A 16 -2.95 -11.42 4.69
N ARG A 17 -2.94 -11.55 3.36
CA ARG A 17 -2.14 -12.56 2.65
C ARG A 17 -0.65 -12.40 2.94
N ASN A 18 -0.14 -11.17 2.94
CA ASN A 18 1.26 -10.88 3.21
C ASN A 18 1.63 -11.13 4.69
N ALA A 19 0.77 -10.76 5.64
CA ALA A 19 0.97 -11.08 7.06
C ALA A 19 1.01 -12.59 7.31
N GLU A 20 0.09 -13.35 6.70
CA GLU A 20 0.07 -14.82 6.79
C GLU A 20 1.34 -15.44 6.19
N TRP A 21 1.81 -14.95 5.05
CA TRP A 21 3.04 -15.42 4.43
C TRP A 21 4.25 -15.14 5.34
N LEU A 22 4.36 -13.93 5.90
CA LEU A 22 5.43 -13.56 6.84
C LEU A 22 5.39 -14.42 8.11
N ARG A 23 4.20 -14.71 8.62
CA ARG A 23 4.01 -15.55 9.81
C ARG A 23 4.50 -16.98 9.58
N ARG A 24 4.24 -17.53 8.38
CA ARG A 24 4.65 -18.89 7.98
C ARG A 24 6.15 -19.02 7.73
N HIS A 25 6.79 -18.00 7.14
CA HIS A 25 8.17 -18.09 6.68
C HIS A 25 9.20 -17.45 7.62
N PHE A 26 8.76 -16.58 8.56
CA PHE A 26 9.65 -15.91 9.50
C PHE A 26 9.21 -16.14 10.94
N SER A 27 8.23 -15.36 11.43
CA SER A 27 7.69 -15.50 12.78
C SER A 27 6.40 -14.71 12.94
N ALA A 28 5.58 -15.06 13.95
CA ALA A 28 4.41 -14.27 14.32
C ALA A 28 4.77 -12.82 14.66
N ARG A 29 5.81 -12.60 15.47
CA ARG A 29 6.26 -11.25 15.85
C ARG A 29 6.67 -10.39 14.66
N SER A 30 7.31 -11.01 13.66
CA SER A 30 7.69 -10.31 12.42
C SER A 30 6.46 -9.91 11.60
N ALA A 31 5.45 -10.78 11.52
CA ALA A 31 4.19 -10.48 10.85
C ALA A 31 3.40 -9.37 11.55
N ASP A 32 3.32 -9.41 12.89
CA ASP A 32 2.63 -8.38 13.68
C ASP A 32 3.30 -7.02 13.50
N ARG A 33 4.64 -6.96 13.65
CA ARG A 33 5.41 -5.73 13.44
C ARG A 33 5.22 -5.17 12.02
N TRP A 34 5.19 -6.05 11.02
CA TRP A 34 4.99 -5.64 9.63
C TRP A 34 3.57 -5.08 9.43
N ASN A 35 2.55 -5.76 9.96
CA ASN A 35 1.16 -5.32 9.85
C ASN A 35 0.95 -3.95 10.51
N ASP A 36 1.48 -3.76 11.72
CA ASP A 36 1.45 -2.47 12.42
C ASP A 36 2.16 -1.38 11.61
N GLY A 37 3.30 -1.71 10.99
CA GLY A 37 4.05 -0.81 10.13
C GLY A 37 3.28 -0.39 8.86
N ILE A 38 2.54 -1.31 8.24
CA ILE A 38 1.68 -1.01 7.10
C ILE A 38 0.50 -0.12 7.51
N ILE A 39 -0.17 -0.44 8.62
CA ILE A 39 -1.30 0.36 9.11
C ILE A 39 -0.84 1.78 9.44
N ALA A 40 0.29 1.92 10.15
CA ALA A 40 0.86 3.21 10.47
C ALA A 40 1.23 4.00 9.21
N ALA A 41 1.83 3.34 8.21
CA ALA A 41 2.17 3.97 6.93
C ALA A 41 0.91 4.50 6.20
N ILE A 42 -0.15 3.69 6.12
CA ILE A 42 -1.45 4.08 5.54
C ILE A 42 -2.04 5.28 6.28
N GLN A 43 -1.98 5.32 7.61
CA GLN A 43 -2.47 6.45 8.40
C GLN A 43 -1.72 7.75 8.09
N THR A 44 -0.43 7.70 7.73
CA THR A 44 0.31 8.91 7.34
C THR A 44 -0.24 9.57 6.07
N LEU A 45 -0.92 8.80 5.21
CA LEU A 45 -1.52 9.32 3.98
C LEU A 45 -2.68 10.27 4.24
N ALA A 46 -3.28 10.25 5.44
CA ALA A 46 -4.31 11.23 5.79
C ALA A 46 -3.75 12.68 5.75
N ASN A 47 -2.50 12.89 6.14
CA ASN A 47 -1.97 14.24 6.33
C ASN A 47 -1.25 14.81 5.12
N SER A 48 -0.59 13.95 4.32
CA SER A 48 0.24 14.40 3.19
C SER A 48 0.35 13.30 2.13
N PRO A 49 -0.73 12.94 1.42
CA PRO A 49 -0.68 11.98 0.33
C PRO A 49 0.17 12.48 -0.86
N GLU A 50 0.16 13.79 -1.12
CA GLU A 50 0.86 14.45 -2.23
C GLU A 50 2.39 14.35 -2.17
N ARG A 51 2.96 14.07 -0.99
CA ARG A 51 4.41 13.84 -0.82
C ARG A 51 4.88 12.56 -1.52
N CYS A 52 3.96 11.67 -1.84
CA CYS A 52 4.29 10.38 -2.44
C CYS A 52 4.50 10.56 -3.95
N PRO A 53 5.55 9.95 -4.52
CA PRO A 53 5.77 10.00 -5.96
C PRO A 53 4.67 9.24 -6.70
N GLN A 54 4.54 9.57 -7.98
CA GLN A 54 3.74 8.79 -8.92
C GLN A 54 4.31 7.36 -9.02
N ALA A 55 3.45 6.37 -9.07
CA ALA A 55 3.83 4.98 -9.29
C ALA A 55 4.26 4.80 -10.75
N ASP A 56 5.20 3.88 -11.01
CA ASP A 56 5.67 3.63 -12.36
C ASP A 56 4.49 3.24 -13.28
N GLU A 57 3.54 2.43 -12.79
CA GLU A 57 2.31 2.01 -13.51
C GLU A 57 1.23 3.08 -13.69
N ALA A 58 1.41 4.30 -13.19
CA ALA A 58 0.39 5.34 -13.32
C ALA A 58 0.11 5.73 -14.78
N ASP A 59 1.16 5.90 -15.59
CA ASP A 59 1.04 6.31 -17.00
C ASP A 59 0.33 5.23 -17.83
N ASP A 60 0.65 3.95 -17.57
CA ASP A 60 0.04 2.81 -18.24
C ASP A 60 -1.46 2.69 -17.91
N LEU A 61 -1.88 3.13 -16.72
CA LEU A 61 -3.25 3.07 -16.24
C LEU A 61 -4.05 4.36 -16.49
N GLY A 62 -3.41 5.44 -16.94
CA GLY A 62 -4.06 6.73 -17.19
C GLY A 62 -4.68 7.39 -15.95
N ILE A 63 -4.18 7.10 -14.75
CA ILE A 63 -4.67 7.64 -13.47
C ILE A 63 -3.52 8.20 -12.62
N ASP A 64 -3.79 9.17 -11.74
CA ASP A 64 -2.79 9.69 -10.78
C ASP A 64 -2.55 8.68 -9.63
N LEU A 65 -1.99 7.53 -9.98
CA LEU A 65 -1.63 6.48 -9.04
C LEU A 65 -0.32 6.84 -8.34
N ARG A 66 -0.36 6.88 -7.01
CA ARG A 66 0.78 7.16 -6.14
C ARG A 66 1.26 5.91 -5.44
N VAL A 67 2.53 5.93 -5.02
CA VAL A 67 3.14 4.86 -4.26
C VAL A 67 3.78 5.36 -2.97
N LEU A 68 3.44 4.72 -1.86
CA LEU A 68 4.19 4.83 -0.60
C LEU A 68 4.94 3.51 -0.34
N LEU A 69 6.26 3.59 -0.24
CA LEU A 69 7.09 2.46 0.15
C LEU A 69 7.12 2.32 1.67
N SER A 70 6.87 1.10 2.16
CA SER A 70 6.95 0.75 3.59
C SER A 70 7.83 -0.47 3.80
N GLY A 71 8.54 -0.50 4.93
CA GLY A 71 9.47 -1.56 5.29
C GLY A 71 10.92 -1.29 4.93
N ARG A 72 11.75 -2.33 4.99
CA ARG A 72 13.19 -2.29 4.71
C ARG A 72 13.58 -3.53 3.93
N ARG A 73 14.61 -3.43 3.08
CA ARG A 73 15.08 -4.56 2.27
C ARG A 73 15.39 -5.79 3.14
N PRO A 74 15.01 -7.01 2.69
CA PRO A 74 14.33 -7.31 1.42
C PRO A 74 12.80 -7.08 1.45
N GLN A 75 12.20 -6.86 2.62
CA GLN A 75 10.76 -6.76 2.84
C GLN A 75 10.22 -5.33 2.62
N VAL A 76 10.33 -4.84 1.38
CA VAL A 76 9.74 -3.56 0.98
C VAL A 76 8.39 -3.82 0.35
N PHE A 77 7.39 -3.03 0.74
CA PHE A 77 6.03 -3.11 0.21
C PHE A 77 5.60 -1.77 -0.39
N ARG A 78 4.88 -1.84 -1.51
CA ARG A 78 4.25 -0.75 -2.24
C ARG A 78 2.80 -0.63 -1.79
N ILE A 79 2.44 0.50 -1.18
CA ILE A 79 1.05 0.89 -0.91
C ILE A 79 0.64 1.78 -2.08
N LEU A 80 -0.26 1.27 -2.92
CA LEU A 80 -0.69 1.90 -4.17
C LEU A 80 -2.06 2.53 -3.97
N PHE A 81 -2.16 3.83 -4.25
CA PHE A 81 -3.34 4.62 -3.91
C PHE A 81 -3.56 5.76 -4.89
N THR A 82 -4.80 6.21 -5.01
CA THR A 82 -5.15 7.51 -5.60
C THR A 82 -5.65 8.44 -4.51
N PHE A 83 -5.67 9.75 -4.76
CA PHE A 83 -6.24 10.70 -3.83
C PHE A 83 -6.88 11.89 -4.55
N ASP A 84 -7.84 12.52 -3.88
CA ASP A 84 -8.46 13.79 -4.28
C ASP A 84 -8.32 14.80 -3.13
N ALA A 85 -9.07 15.92 -3.20
CA ALA A 85 -8.99 16.99 -2.20
C ALA A 85 -9.31 16.55 -0.75
N ILE A 86 -10.05 15.46 -0.56
CA ILE A 86 -10.52 15.02 0.77
C ILE A 86 -10.35 13.52 1.03
N THR A 87 -10.08 12.70 0.02
CA THR A 87 -10.08 11.24 0.14
C THR A 87 -8.79 10.62 -0.39
N VAL A 88 -8.28 9.62 0.32
CA VAL A 88 -7.21 8.73 -0.15
C VAL A 88 -7.81 7.33 -0.33
N ASN A 89 -7.76 6.80 -1.54
CA ASN A 89 -8.24 5.48 -1.90
C ASN A 89 -7.06 4.51 -2.03
N VAL A 90 -6.84 3.66 -1.04
CA VAL A 90 -5.81 2.62 -1.07
C VAL A 90 -6.34 1.41 -1.82
N HIS A 91 -5.83 1.21 -3.04
CA HIS A 91 -6.25 0.15 -3.95
C HIS A 91 -5.61 -1.18 -3.57
N ARG A 92 -4.27 -1.21 -3.42
CA ARG A 92 -3.47 -2.44 -3.26
C ARG A 92 -2.28 -2.27 -2.34
N VAL A 93 -1.84 -3.37 -1.72
CA VAL A 93 -0.61 -3.43 -0.89
C VAL A 93 0.27 -4.60 -1.35
N ARG A 94 1.27 -4.32 -2.18
CA ARG A 94 2.08 -5.35 -2.83
C ARG A 94 3.49 -5.41 -2.26
N HIS A 95 4.10 -6.59 -2.24
CA HIS A 95 5.54 -6.68 -2.04
C HIS A 95 6.25 -6.05 -3.25
N ALA A 96 7.40 -5.39 -3.04
CA ALA A 96 8.11 -4.66 -4.10
C ALA A 96 8.58 -5.55 -5.26
N ALA A 97 8.80 -6.84 -4.99
CA ALA A 97 9.15 -7.83 -6.02
C ALA A 97 7.93 -8.45 -6.73
N GLN A 98 6.69 -8.10 -6.37
CA GLN A 98 5.50 -8.52 -7.11
C GLN A 98 5.28 -7.61 -8.31
N ASP A 99 4.62 -8.14 -9.34
CA ASP A 99 4.32 -7.46 -10.59
C ASP A 99 3.55 -6.14 -10.39
N ARG A 100 3.71 -5.24 -11.38
CA ARG A 100 2.99 -3.96 -11.48
C ARG A 100 1.48 -4.20 -11.56
N LEU A 101 0.68 -3.18 -11.20
CA LEU A 101 -0.76 -3.24 -11.39
C LEU A 101 -1.13 -3.18 -12.88
N THR A 102 -2.20 -3.89 -13.22
CA THR A 102 -2.92 -3.76 -14.49
C THR A 102 -4.32 -3.17 -14.25
N GLU A 103 -5.08 -2.89 -15.31
CA GLU A 103 -6.44 -2.33 -15.17
C GLU A 103 -7.36 -3.23 -14.32
N ASP A 104 -7.27 -4.55 -14.48
CA ASP A 104 -8.06 -5.54 -13.70
C ASP A 104 -7.77 -5.53 -12.19
N ASP A 105 -6.72 -4.84 -11.76
CA ASP A 105 -6.25 -4.83 -10.39
C ASP A 105 -6.76 -3.68 -9.52
N ILE A 106 -7.41 -2.67 -10.13
CA ILE A 106 -7.90 -1.42 -9.48
C ILE A 106 -9.41 -1.45 -9.29
#